data_AF-A0A5Q2MYR9-F1
#
_entry.id   AF-A0A5Q2MYR9-F1
#
_cell.length_a   1.000
_cell.length_b   1.000
_cell.length_c   1.000
_cell.angle_alpha   90.00
_cell.angle_beta   90.00
_cell.angle_gamma   90.00
#
_symmetry.space_group_name_H-M   'P 1'
#
loop_
_entity.id
_entity.type
_entity.pdbx_description
1 polymer ?
#
loop_
_entity_poly.entity_id
_entity_poly.type
_entity_poly.pdbx_seq_one_letter_code
_entity_poly.pdbx_strand_id
1 'polypeptide(L)'
;MTIKEILRSFADHMQKEYNYYLRSPQSFPGEWHGLKFTFLGHGDYMVVFRYQDLAIKIPKRSDYPLEKDKERLLTLKPWSSYEKYVAHDSNWIATRFIQGERLDKLWESDSLVLTDEAILHLEFDLRHSMIATSYLPWDVELFNLIKTPQGHLKLIDTGEFLNRQELPVYEQKEAFQASLERINKAILLLSEHVTRSLPHQQHK
;
A
#
# COMPACT_ATOMS: atom_id res chain seq x y z
N MET A 1 -2.88 29.99 -5.37
CA MET A 1 -3.31 28.61 -5.64
C MET A 1 -2.92 27.74 -4.46
N THR A 2 -3.88 27.07 -3.82
CA THR A 2 -3.64 26.18 -2.67
C THR A 2 -3.12 24.81 -3.12
N ILE A 3 -2.48 24.04 -2.23
CA ILE A 3 -2.04 22.67 -2.54
C ILE A 3 -3.23 21.80 -2.99
N LYS A 4 -4.41 22.00 -2.39
CA LYS A 4 -5.63 21.29 -2.76
C LYS A 4 -6.06 21.59 -4.19
N GLU A 5 -5.96 22.85 -4.63
CA GLU A 5 -6.26 23.25 -6.01
C GLU A 5 -5.25 22.66 -7.01
N ILE A 6 -3.96 22.65 -6.66
CA ILE A 6 -2.91 22.02 -7.49
C ILE A 6 -3.21 20.53 -7.66
N LEU A 7 -3.48 19.82 -6.56
CA LEU A 7 -3.77 18.38 -6.59
C LEU A 7 -5.04 18.06 -7.36
N ARG A 8 -6.10 18.87 -7.21
CA ARG A 8 -7.34 18.69 -7.97
C ARG A 8 -7.12 18.87 -9.46
N SER A 9 -6.48 19.99 -9.86
CA SER A 9 -6.16 20.24 -11.27
C SER A 9 -5.27 19.15 -11.85
N PHE A 10 -4.31 18.63 -11.07
CA PHE A 10 -3.47 17.51 -11.48
C PHE A 10 -4.28 16.23 -11.70
N ALA A 11 -5.12 15.88 -10.73
CA ALA A 11 -5.96 14.69 -10.81
C ALA A 11 -6.94 14.75 -11.98
N ASP A 12 -7.56 15.90 -12.25
CA ASP A 12 -8.43 16.12 -13.40
C ASP A 12 -7.69 15.92 -14.73
N HIS A 13 -6.47 16.44 -14.83
CA HIS A 13 -5.62 16.24 -16.01
C HIS A 13 -5.25 14.77 -16.19
N MET A 14 -4.82 14.13 -15.11
CA MET A 14 -4.43 12.72 -15.11
C MET A 14 -5.59 11.82 -15.50
N GLN A 15 -6.82 12.05 -15.03
CA GLN A 15 -7.99 11.25 -15.39
C GLN A 15 -8.40 11.38 -16.86
N LYS A 16 -8.17 12.54 -17.49
CA LYS A 16 -8.44 12.73 -18.92
C LYS A 16 -7.40 12.03 -19.80
N GLU A 17 -6.13 12.10 -19.40
CA GLU A 17 -5.00 11.71 -20.23
C GLU A 17 -4.34 10.39 -19.76
N TYR A 18 -4.95 9.64 -18.83
CA TYR A 18 -4.28 8.51 -18.17
C TYR A 18 -3.77 7.44 -19.16
N ASN A 19 -4.52 7.17 -20.23
CA ASN A 19 -4.12 6.19 -21.26
C ASN A 19 -2.81 6.57 -21.95
N TYR A 20 -2.54 7.88 -22.11
CA TYR A 20 -1.30 8.39 -22.65
C TYR A 20 -0.15 8.21 -21.65
N TYR A 21 -0.37 8.56 -20.37
CA TYR A 21 0.66 8.46 -19.33
C TYR A 21 1.01 7.02 -18.92
N LEU A 22 0.10 6.06 -19.09
CA LEU A 22 0.46 4.64 -18.95
C LEU A 22 1.51 4.20 -19.98
N ARG A 23 1.52 4.82 -21.17
CA ARG A 23 2.48 4.50 -22.24
C ARG A 23 3.74 5.35 -22.18
N SER A 24 3.69 6.50 -21.52
CA SER A 24 4.82 7.43 -21.38
C SER A 24 4.77 8.13 -20.02
N PRO A 25 5.10 7.43 -18.93
CA PRO A 25 4.97 7.98 -17.57
C PRO A 25 5.96 9.11 -17.25
N GLN A 26 6.88 9.43 -18.16
CA GLN A 26 7.80 10.58 -18.05
C GLN A 26 7.40 11.77 -18.94
N SER A 27 6.36 11.65 -19.78
CA SER A 27 5.97 12.70 -20.74
C SER A 27 4.90 13.65 -20.19
N PHE A 28 5.07 14.13 -18.95
CA PHE A 28 4.20 15.17 -18.42
C PHE A 28 4.32 16.44 -19.28
N PRO A 29 3.26 17.26 -19.42
CA PRO A 29 3.39 18.56 -20.05
C PRO A 29 4.43 19.40 -19.28
N GLY A 30 5.18 20.25 -19.99
CA GLY A 30 6.28 21.04 -19.42
C GLY A 30 5.89 21.85 -18.17
N GLU A 31 4.64 22.30 -18.09
CA GLU A 31 4.07 23.03 -16.96
C GLU A 31 4.02 22.23 -15.64
N TRP A 32 4.00 20.89 -15.72
CA TRP A 32 3.96 20.01 -14.53
C TRP A 32 5.35 19.61 -14.03
N HIS A 33 6.39 19.77 -14.84
CA HIS A 33 7.77 19.47 -14.44
C HIS A 33 8.24 20.34 -13.26
N GLY A 34 7.72 21.57 -13.16
CA GLY A 34 7.99 22.47 -12.03
C GLY A 34 7.29 22.09 -10.73
N LEU A 35 6.30 21.19 -10.76
CA LEU A 35 5.45 20.85 -9.61
C LEU A 35 5.96 19.67 -8.79
N LYS A 36 7.15 19.12 -9.11
CA LYS A 36 7.84 18.08 -8.33
C LYS A 36 7.02 16.80 -8.09
N PHE A 37 6.04 16.50 -8.94
CA PHE A 37 5.38 15.21 -8.94
C PHE A 37 6.34 14.14 -9.47
N THR A 38 6.42 12.99 -8.80
CA THR A 38 7.21 11.84 -9.27
C THR A 38 6.27 10.66 -9.44
N PHE A 39 6.19 10.09 -10.63
CA PHE A 39 5.43 8.87 -10.85
C PHE A 39 6.04 7.71 -10.05
N LEU A 40 5.21 7.02 -9.25
CA LEU A 40 5.64 5.88 -8.43
C LEU A 40 5.18 4.55 -9.01
N GLY A 41 4.05 4.52 -9.70
CA GLY A 41 3.49 3.30 -10.27
C GLY A 41 2.00 3.41 -10.56
N HIS A 42 1.41 2.31 -11.02
CA HIS A 42 -0.04 2.18 -11.18
C HIS A 42 -0.47 0.74 -10.84
N GLY A 43 -1.64 0.61 -10.22
CA GLY A 43 -2.35 -0.66 -10.06
C GLY A 43 -3.50 -0.75 -11.05
N ASP A 44 -4.44 -1.65 -10.84
CA ASP A 44 -5.61 -1.79 -11.70
C ASP A 44 -6.55 -0.59 -11.60
N TYR A 45 -6.69 -0.02 -10.40
CA TYR A 45 -7.65 1.06 -10.13
C TYR A 45 -7.05 2.45 -10.07
N MET A 46 -5.78 2.57 -9.67
CA MET A 46 -5.18 3.87 -9.36
C MET A 46 -3.81 4.06 -10.01
N VAL A 47 -3.47 5.32 -10.24
CA VAL A 47 -2.13 5.79 -10.55
C VAL A 47 -1.57 6.51 -9.33
N VAL A 48 -0.31 6.25 -8.98
CA VAL A 48 0.30 6.76 -7.76
C VAL A 48 1.47 7.68 -8.08
N PHE A 49 1.46 8.83 -7.43
CA PHE A 49 2.49 9.86 -7.53
C PHE A 49 3.04 10.19 -6.15
N ARG A 50 4.30 10.56 -6.09
CA ARG A 50 4.86 11.28 -4.96
C ARG A 50 4.70 12.77 -5.18
N TYR A 51 4.28 13.47 -4.13
CA TYR A 51 4.36 14.93 -4.04
C TYR A 51 4.88 15.28 -2.65
N GLN A 52 6.12 15.77 -2.56
CA GLN A 52 6.79 16.02 -1.27
C GLN A 52 6.86 14.75 -0.38
N ASP A 53 6.22 14.78 0.79
CA ASP A 53 6.08 13.69 1.76
C ASP A 53 4.74 12.94 1.62
N LEU A 54 4.01 13.15 0.51
CA LEU A 54 2.73 12.52 0.23
C LEU A 54 2.84 11.52 -0.92
N ALA A 55 2.09 10.43 -0.80
CA ALA A 55 1.71 9.56 -1.90
C ALA A 55 0.28 9.96 -2.33
N ILE A 56 0.14 10.48 -3.53
CA ILE A 56 -1.12 10.89 -4.15
C ILE A 56 -1.59 9.78 -5.06
N LYS A 57 -2.73 9.17 -4.73
CA LYS A 57 -3.37 8.15 -5.54
C LYS A 57 -4.55 8.75 -6.29
N ILE A 58 -4.57 8.57 -7.60
CA ILE A 58 -5.58 9.12 -8.51
C ILE A 58 -6.28 7.93 -9.17
N PRO A 59 -7.59 7.77 -9.00
CA PRO A 59 -8.33 6.71 -9.66
C PRO A 59 -8.31 6.87 -11.18
N LYS A 60 -8.16 5.76 -11.90
CA LYS A 60 -8.26 5.73 -13.37
C LYS A 60 -9.68 6.00 -13.87
N ARG A 61 -10.70 5.75 -13.05
CA ARG A 61 -12.11 6.03 -13.34
C ARG A 61 -12.66 7.06 -12.37
N SER A 62 -13.46 7.99 -12.89
CA SER A 62 -14.01 9.11 -12.10
C SER A 62 -15.08 8.69 -11.08
N ASP A 63 -15.67 7.50 -11.22
CA ASP A 63 -16.71 6.94 -10.35
C ASP A 63 -16.13 6.07 -9.21
N TYR A 64 -14.81 6.00 -9.06
CA TYR A 64 -14.18 5.20 -8.02
C TYR A 64 -14.57 5.70 -6.61
N PRO A 65 -14.97 4.81 -5.68
CA PRO A 65 -15.54 5.20 -4.39
C PRO A 65 -14.46 5.58 -3.35
N LEU A 66 -13.81 6.74 -3.52
CA LEU A 66 -12.73 7.22 -2.63
C LEU A 66 -13.14 7.38 -1.15
N GLU A 67 -14.42 7.57 -0.85
CA GLU A 67 -14.90 7.63 0.54
C GLU A 67 -14.70 6.29 1.27
N LYS A 68 -14.82 5.14 0.57
CA LYS A 68 -14.55 3.82 1.16
C LYS A 68 -13.06 3.68 1.53
N ASP A 69 -12.18 4.18 0.67
CA ASP A 69 -10.74 4.17 0.92
C ASP A 69 -10.36 5.05 2.12
N LYS A 70 -10.94 6.23 2.20
CA LYS A 70 -10.77 7.14 3.35
C LYS A 70 -11.25 6.49 4.65
N GLU A 71 -12.45 5.91 4.68
CA GLU A 71 -12.99 5.21 5.85
C GLU A 71 -12.05 4.08 6.31
N ARG A 72 -11.62 3.24 5.37
CA ARG A 72 -10.67 2.16 5.62
C ARG A 72 -9.37 2.67 6.20
N LEU A 73 -8.73 3.64 5.54
CA LEU A 73 -7.44 4.17 5.97
C LEU A 73 -7.50 4.89 7.32
N LEU A 74 -8.63 5.54 7.64
CA LEU A 74 -8.86 6.12 8.95
C LEU A 74 -9.03 5.04 10.03
N THR A 75 -9.74 3.96 9.71
CA THR A 75 -9.95 2.82 10.60
C THR A 75 -8.63 2.07 10.90
N LEU A 76 -7.76 1.96 9.90
CA LEU A 76 -6.44 1.33 10.01
C LEU A 76 -5.36 2.27 10.62
N LYS A 77 -5.68 3.55 10.84
CA LYS A 77 -4.73 4.56 11.35
C LYS A 77 -3.99 4.16 12.63
N PRO A 78 -4.57 3.46 13.63
CA PRO A 78 -3.85 3.09 14.85
C PRO A 78 -2.65 2.15 14.63
N TRP A 79 -2.70 1.30 13.60
CA TRP A 79 -1.72 0.21 13.41
C TRP A 79 -0.57 0.67 12.54
N SER A 80 0.66 0.59 13.05
CA SER A 80 1.79 1.28 12.43
C SER A 80 2.11 0.76 11.03
N SER A 81 1.80 -0.51 10.74
CA SER A 81 2.16 -1.23 9.51
C SER A 81 1.39 -0.77 8.28
N TYR A 82 0.34 0.05 8.40
CA TYR A 82 -0.39 0.57 7.24
C TYR A 82 0.02 2.00 6.87
N GLU A 83 -0.18 2.34 5.60
CA GLU A 83 -0.14 3.72 5.13
C GLU A 83 -1.12 4.63 5.89
N LYS A 84 -0.79 5.92 6.00
CA LYS A 84 -1.54 6.87 6.83
C LYS A 84 -2.29 7.86 5.98
N TYR A 85 -3.62 7.87 6.11
CA TYR A 85 -4.47 8.89 5.50
C TYR A 85 -4.02 10.30 5.90
N VAL A 86 -4.00 11.21 4.92
CA VAL A 86 -3.74 12.64 5.12
C VAL A 86 -4.96 13.46 4.69
N ALA A 87 -5.37 13.33 3.43
CA ALA A 87 -6.47 14.10 2.85
C ALA A 87 -7.02 13.37 1.61
N HIS A 88 -8.18 13.78 1.12
CA HIS A 88 -8.70 13.38 -0.19
C HIS A 88 -9.60 14.49 -0.75
N ASP A 89 -9.97 14.34 -2.02
CA ASP A 89 -11.01 15.09 -2.72
C ASP A 89 -11.81 14.11 -3.59
N SER A 90 -12.71 14.60 -4.43
CA SER A 90 -13.57 13.75 -5.28
C SER A 90 -12.81 12.87 -6.28
N ASN A 91 -11.55 13.17 -6.58
CA ASN A 91 -10.76 12.51 -7.64
C ASN A 91 -9.33 12.14 -7.23
N TRP A 92 -8.95 12.27 -5.96
CA TRP A 92 -7.66 11.80 -5.45
C TRP A 92 -7.71 11.53 -3.95
N ILE A 93 -6.82 10.66 -3.47
CA ILE A 93 -6.55 10.44 -2.05
C ILE A 93 -5.06 10.53 -1.77
N ALA A 94 -4.69 11.19 -0.69
CA ALA A 94 -3.31 11.35 -0.25
C ALA A 94 -3.07 10.57 1.04
N THR A 95 -1.99 9.80 1.03
CA THR A 95 -1.42 9.15 2.21
C THR A 95 -0.01 9.67 2.47
N ARG A 96 0.53 9.45 3.66
CA ARG A 96 1.95 9.71 3.93
C ARG A 96 2.79 8.81 3.02
N PHE A 97 3.76 9.41 2.33
CA PHE A 97 4.72 8.66 1.54
C PHE A 97 5.58 7.80 2.47
N ILE A 98 5.63 6.50 2.19
CA ILE A 98 6.49 5.56 2.89
C ILE A 98 7.82 5.50 2.15
N GLN A 99 8.87 6.03 2.75
CA GLN A 99 10.22 5.85 2.23
C GLN A 99 10.67 4.40 2.45
N GLY A 100 11.21 3.79 1.40
CA GLY A 100 11.69 2.42 1.43
C GLY A 100 11.67 1.80 0.04
N GLU A 101 11.86 0.48 0.02
CA GLU A 101 11.83 -0.31 -1.21
C GLU A 101 10.85 -1.48 -1.06
N ARG A 102 10.20 -1.87 -2.16
CA ARG A 102 9.23 -2.96 -2.14
C ARG A 102 9.94 -4.30 -1.93
N LEU A 103 9.31 -5.22 -1.20
CA LEU A 103 9.95 -6.49 -0.87
C LEU A 103 10.18 -7.37 -2.10
N ASP A 104 9.29 -7.32 -3.10
CA ASP A 104 9.49 -8.04 -4.36
C ASP A 104 10.77 -7.60 -5.07
N LYS A 105 11.10 -6.30 -5.05
CA LYS A 105 12.33 -5.75 -5.66
C LYS A 105 13.59 -6.08 -4.89
N LEU A 106 13.51 -6.04 -3.56
CA LEU A 106 14.61 -6.48 -2.70
C LEU A 106 14.87 -7.99 -2.84
N TRP A 107 13.81 -8.78 -3.02
CA TRP A 107 13.89 -10.22 -3.23
C TRP A 107 14.51 -10.56 -4.60
N GLU A 108 14.02 -9.94 -5.67
CA GLU A 108 14.54 -10.12 -7.04
C GLU A 108 16.04 -9.80 -7.14
N SER A 109 16.52 -8.85 -6.35
CA SER A 109 17.93 -8.41 -6.34
C SER A 109 18.81 -9.09 -5.28
N ASP A 110 18.27 -10.09 -4.55
CA ASP A 110 18.95 -10.78 -3.45
C ASP A 110 19.53 -9.83 -2.37
N SER A 111 18.84 -8.71 -2.15
CA SER A 111 19.22 -7.66 -1.19
C SER A 111 18.26 -7.59 0.01
N LEU A 112 17.26 -8.47 0.05
CA LEU A 112 16.28 -8.52 1.11
C LEU A 112 16.93 -9.02 2.42
N VAL A 113 17.04 -8.13 3.39
CA VAL A 113 17.44 -8.46 4.77
C VAL A 113 16.29 -8.07 5.71
N LEU A 114 15.76 -9.05 6.44
CA LEU A 114 14.66 -8.85 7.40
C LEU A 114 15.10 -9.26 8.81
N THR A 115 14.41 -8.72 9.81
CA THR A 115 14.56 -9.13 11.21
C THR A 115 13.28 -9.80 11.69
N ASP A 116 13.40 -10.72 12.64
CA ASP A 116 12.23 -11.36 13.27
C ASP A 116 11.29 -10.31 13.88
N GLU A 117 11.85 -9.26 14.50
CA GLU A 117 11.09 -8.15 15.06
C GLU A 117 10.20 -7.46 14.03
N ALA A 118 10.70 -7.20 12.82
CA ALA A 118 9.93 -6.54 11.78
C ALA A 118 8.77 -7.43 11.28
N ILE A 119 8.99 -8.75 11.21
CA ILE A 119 7.98 -9.73 10.81
C ILE A 119 6.91 -9.86 11.90
N LEU A 120 7.32 -10.02 13.17
CA LEU A 120 6.41 -10.14 14.31
C LEU A 120 5.55 -8.89 14.48
N HIS A 121 6.11 -7.70 14.25
CA HIS A 121 5.35 -6.46 14.34
C HIS A 121 4.32 -6.33 13.20
N LEU A 122 4.69 -6.71 11.96
CA LEU A 122 3.75 -6.78 10.85
C LEU A 122 2.62 -7.77 11.15
N GLU A 123 2.96 -8.98 11.61
CA GLU A 123 1.98 -10.00 11.99
C GLU A 123 1.02 -9.50 13.08
N PHE A 124 1.57 -8.87 14.11
CA PHE A 124 0.78 -8.28 15.19
C PHE A 124 -0.23 -7.29 14.65
N ASP A 125 0.20 -6.30 13.86
CA ASP A 125 -0.68 -5.28 13.30
C ASP A 125 -1.75 -5.88 12.38
N LEU A 126 -1.39 -6.84 11.51
CA LEU A 126 -2.33 -7.51 10.60
C LEU A 126 -3.42 -8.27 11.38
N ARG A 127 -3.04 -9.11 12.34
CA ARG A 127 -3.98 -9.92 13.13
C ARG A 127 -4.84 -9.07 14.06
N HIS A 128 -4.25 -8.08 14.73
CA HIS A 128 -5.00 -7.29 15.70
C HIS A 128 -5.94 -6.30 15.00
N SER A 129 -5.54 -5.75 13.85
CA SER A 129 -6.43 -4.88 13.06
C SER A 129 -7.64 -5.63 12.50
N MET A 130 -7.49 -6.87 12.01
CA MET A 130 -8.65 -7.66 11.53
C MET A 130 -9.61 -8.07 12.65
N ILE A 131 -9.12 -8.17 13.90
CA ILE A 131 -9.97 -8.43 15.07
C ILE A 131 -10.71 -7.15 15.48
N ALA A 132 -9.96 -6.04 15.63
CA ALA A 132 -10.46 -4.78 16.15
C ALA A 132 -11.33 -3.98 15.17
N THR A 133 -11.25 -4.29 13.87
CA THR A 133 -11.96 -3.56 12.81
C THR A 133 -12.78 -4.51 11.94
N SER A 134 -13.64 -3.97 11.09
CA SER A 134 -14.38 -4.77 10.10
C SER A 134 -13.56 -5.12 8.85
N TYR A 135 -12.37 -4.52 8.67
CA TYR A 135 -11.56 -4.72 7.47
C TYR A 135 -10.65 -5.93 7.61
N LEU A 136 -10.69 -6.79 6.62
CA LEU A 136 -9.89 -8.02 6.53
C LEU A 136 -8.79 -7.84 5.47
N PRO A 137 -7.50 -8.04 5.83
CA PRO A 137 -6.42 -8.06 4.86
C PRO A 137 -6.64 -9.11 3.77
N TRP A 138 -6.65 -8.70 2.51
CA TRP A 138 -6.93 -9.58 1.37
C TRP A 138 -5.78 -9.71 0.38
N ASP A 139 -5.03 -8.64 0.17
CA ASP A 139 -3.91 -8.58 -0.78
C ASP A 139 -2.58 -8.35 -0.05
N VAL A 140 -2.20 -9.35 0.77
CA VAL A 140 -0.96 -9.35 1.57
C VAL A 140 0.17 -10.01 0.78
N GLU A 141 0.66 -9.29 -0.23
CA GLU A 141 1.67 -9.77 -1.18
C GLU A 141 2.98 -8.97 -1.07
N LEU A 142 4.10 -9.56 -1.51
CA LEU A 142 5.43 -8.92 -1.40
C LEU A 142 5.52 -7.58 -2.13
N PHE A 143 4.81 -7.42 -3.25
CA PHE A 143 4.79 -6.17 -4.01
C PHE A 143 3.98 -5.05 -3.33
N ASN A 144 3.16 -5.39 -2.32
CA ASN A 144 2.45 -4.42 -1.48
C ASN A 144 3.16 -4.16 -0.15
N LEU A 145 4.30 -4.80 0.11
CA LEU A 145 5.10 -4.58 1.31
C LEU A 145 6.32 -3.72 0.99
N ILE A 146 6.54 -2.67 1.77
CA ILE A 146 7.72 -1.82 1.72
C ILE A 146 8.57 -2.05 2.96
N LYS A 147 9.87 -2.30 2.76
CA LYS A 147 10.87 -2.21 3.83
C LYS A 147 11.37 -0.78 3.94
N THR A 148 11.16 -0.17 5.10
CA THR A 148 11.65 1.17 5.41
C THR A 148 13.16 1.15 5.70
N PRO A 149 13.87 2.30 5.62
CA PRO A 149 15.26 2.41 6.04
C PRO A 149 15.51 1.97 7.49
N GLN A 150 14.52 2.13 8.37
CA GLN A 150 14.58 1.71 9.76
C GLN A 150 14.37 0.19 9.94
N GLY A 151 14.12 -0.55 8.87
CA GLY A 151 13.91 -2.01 8.93
C GLY A 151 12.46 -2.42 9.18
N HIS A 152 11.54 -1.49 9.43
CA HIS A 152 10.12 -1.81 9.57
C HIS A 152 9.49 -2.18 8.22
N LEU A 153 8.49 -3.06 8.27
CA LEU A 153 7.62 -3.40 7.14
C LEU A 153 6.36 -2.54 7.17
N LYS A 154 5.95 -2.06 5.98
CA LYS A 154 4.70 -1.33 5.79
C LYS A 154 3.92 -1.92 4.63
N LEU A 155 2.66 -2.24 4.85
CA LEU A 155 1.71 -2.63 3.83
C LEU A 155 1.08 -1.37 3.20
N ILE A 156 1.21 -1.28 1.88
CA ILE A 156 0.54 -0.31 1.03
C ILE A 156 -0.61 -0.99 0.28
N ASP A 157 -1.36 -0.18 -0.47
CA ASP A 157 -2.43 -0.64 -1.36
C ASP A 157 -3.49 -1.50 -0.66
N THR A 158 -4.11 -0.93 0.37
CA THR A 158 -5.19 -1.59 1.12
C THR A 158 -6.52 -1.67 0.33
N GLY A 159 -6.54 -1.30 -0.96
CA GLY A 159 -7.75 -1.22 -1.79
C GLY A 159 -8.60 -2.50 -1.79
N GLU A 160 -7.92 -3.65 -1.78
CA GLU A 160 -8.53 -4.98 -1.81
C GLU A 160 -9.02 -5.47 -0.45
N PHE A 161 -8.83 -4.71 0.63
CA PHE A 161 -9.27 -5.14 1.96
C PHE A 161 -10.79 -5.25 2.00
N LEU A 162 -11.25 -6.41 2.45
CA LEU A 162 -12.66 -6.73 2.48
C LEU A 162 -13.31 -6.18 3.75
N ASN A 163 -14.36 -5.37 3.62
CA ASN A 163 -15.16 -4.98 4.76
C ASN A 163 -16.16 -6.10 5.11
N ARG A 164 -15.90 -6.86 6.17
CA ARG A 164 -16.73 -8.03 6.53
C ARG A 164 -18.18 -7.68 6.83
N GLN A 165 -18.46 -6.43 7.23
CA GLN A 165 -19.84 -5.99 7.48
C GLN A 165 -20.67 -5.87 6.21
N GLU A 166 -20.04 -5.80 5.04
CA GLU A 166 -20.72 -5.79 3.74
C GLU A 166 -21.12 -7.21 3.28
N LEU A 167 -20.70 -8.26 4.01
CA LEU A 167 -20.97 -9.66 3.68
C LEU A 167 -22.15 -10.24 4.48
N PRO A 168 -22.87 -11.23 3.92
CA PRO A 168 -23.79 -12.08 4.67
C PRO A 168 -23.10 -12.73 5.88
N VAL A 169 -23.82 -12.90 6.99
CA VAL A 169 -23.27 -13.41 8.26
C VAL A 169 -22.53 -14.75 8.10
N TYR A 170 -23.03 -15.64 7.25
CA TYR A 170 -22.39 -16.94 7.03
C TYR A 170 -21.03 -16.80 6.30
N GLU A 171 -20.88 -15.84 5.40
CA GLU A 171 -19.64 -15.57 4.66
C GLU A 171 -18.60 -14.83 5.51
N GLN A 172 -19.02 -14.11 6.55
CA GLN A 172 -18.09 -13.34 7.40
C GLN A 172 -17.04 -14.25 8.07
N LYS A 173 -17.45 -15.44 8.52
CA LYS A 173 -16.54 -16.40 9.15
C LYS A 173 -15.56 -16.98 8.12
N GLU A 174 -16.03 -17.30 6.92
CA GLU A 174 -15.22 -17.83 5.83
C GLU A 174 -14.20 -16.79 5.36
N ALA A 175 -14.63 -15.55 5.16
CA ALA A 175 -13.77 -14.43 4.79
C ALA A 175 -12.70 -14.15 5.85
N PHE A 176 -13.06 -14.20 7.14
CA PHE A 176 -12.11 -14.05 8.24
C PHE A 176 -11.03 -15.14 8.19
N GLN A 177 -11.43 -16.41 8.03
CA GLN A 177 -10.50 -17.54 7.94
C GLN A 177 -9.59 -17.42 6.71
N ALA A 178 -10.15 -17.05 5.56
CA ALA A 178 -9.41 -16.87 4.32
C ALA A 178 -8.38 -15.72 4.42
N SER A 179 -8.71 -14.64 5.14
CA SER A 179 -7.77 -13.55 5.45
C SER A 179 -6.65 -14.03 6.38
N LEU A 180 -6.99 -14.82 7.40
CA LEU A 180 -6.02 -15.41 8.34
C LEU A 180 -5.01 -16.31 7.61
N GLU A 181 -5.48 -17.13 6.68
CA GLU A 181 -4.63 -18.01 5.87
C GLU A 181 -3.65 -17.23 4.99
N ARG A 182 -4.09 -16.12 4.39
CA ARG A 182 -3.21 -15.23 3.62
C ARG A 182 -2.13 -14.61 4.49
N ILE A 183 -2.50 -14.12 5.68
CA ILE A 183 -1.53 -13.59 6.65
C ILE A 183 -0.53 -14.69 7.02
N ASN A 184 -0.99 -15.89 7.39
CA ASN A 184 -0.13 -17.01 7.76
C ASN A 184 0.86 -17.37 6.62
N LYS A 185 0.37 -17.41 5.38
CA LYS A 185 1.20 -17.70 4.20
C LYS A 185 2.29 -16.62 4.00
N ALA A 186 1.91 -15.34 4.09
CA ALA A 186 2.85 -14.23 3.94
C ALA A 186 3.91 -14.24 5.05
N ILE A 187 3.49 -14.40 6.32
CA ILE A 187 4.41 -14.46 7.46
C ILE A 187 5.35 -15.66 7.37
N LEU A 188 4.84 -16.85 7.00
CA LEU A 188 5.68 -18.03 6.79
C LEU A 188 6.76 -17.79 5.73
N LEU A 189 6.39 -17.21 4.58
CA LEU A 189 7.33 -16.88 3.51
C LEU A 189 8.44 -15.93 3.98
N LEU A 190 8.07 -14.90 4.75
CA LEU A 190 9.04 -13.94 5.30
C LEU A 190 9.97 -14.59 6.33
N SER A 191 9.45 -15.45 7.20
CA SER A 191 10.22 -16.16 8.23
C SER A 191 11.18 -17.19 7.64
N GLU A 192 10.77 -17.92 6.60
CA GLU A 192 11.64 -18.84 5.86
C GLU A 192 12.82 -18.10 5.22
N HIS A 193 12.60 -16.88 4.71
CA HIS A 193 13.67 -16.05 4.15
C HIS A 193 14.73 -15.70 5.20
N VAL A 194 14.31 -15.22 6.37
CA VAL A 194 15.25 -14.90 7.48
C VAL A 194 16.10 -16.13 7.85
N THR A 195 15.48 -17.31 7.92
CA THR A 195 16.19 -18.55 8.25
C THR A 195 17.25 -18.92 7.21
N ARG A 196 16.98 -18.67 5.92
CA ARG A 196 17.93 -18.93 4.82
C ARG A 196 19.08 -17.91 4.77
N SER A 197 18.82 -16.67 5.16
CA SER A 197 19.82 -15.60 5.17
C SER A 197 20.80 -15.68 6.36
N LEU A 198 20.53 -16.52 7.36
CA LEU A 198 21.49 -16.81 8.42
C LEU A 198 22.63 -17.67 7.85
N PRO A 199 23.90 -17.22 7.91
CA PRO A 199 25.01 -18.08 7.53
C PRO A 199 24.93 -19.33 8.40
N HIS A 200 24.85 -20.51 7.78
CA HIS A 200 24.99 -21.77 8.48
C HIS A 200 26.26 -21.66 9.32
N GLN A 201 26.09 -21.54 10.64
CA GLN A 201 27.19 -21.71 11.57
C GLN A 201 27.65 -23.14 11.34
N GLN A 202 28.67 -23.29 10.50
CA GLN A 202 29.43 -24.52 10.40
C GLN A 202 30.01 -24.71 11.80
N HIS A 203 29.36 -25.56 12.57
CA HIS A 203 29.90 -26.10 13.80
C HIS A 203 31.29 -26.65 13.45
N LYS A 204 32.33 -25.91 13.88
CA LYS A 204 33.68 -26.44 14.07
C LYS A 204 33.76 -27.03 15.45
#